data_AF-A0A1A7ZYP0-F1
#
_entry.id   AF-A0A1A7ZYP0-F1
#
_cell.length_a   1.000
_cell.length_b   1.000
_cell.length_c   1.000
_cell.angle_alpha   90.00
_cell.angle_beta   90.00
_cell.angle_gamma   90.00
#
_symmetry.space_group_name_H-M   'P 1'
#
loop_
_entity.id
_entity.type
_entity.pdbx_description
1 polymer ?
#
loop_
_entity_poly.entity_id
_entity_poly.type
_entity_poly.pdbx_seq_one_letter_code
_entity_poly.pdbx_strand_id
1 'polypeptide(L)'
;AIFDIMRDNGSKFDFKVSAYMLELYNDKLQDLLANQAGETHAQTQPRSPARRVEIKRNRKGVVFAQGAETKEASSTQELYALFQQACANRHIAATKMNVESSRSHLIVGIMVESRNLTNGSVSTGKLSLVDLAGSERAAKTGAKDHQLKEANSINKSLSALGDVISALSADLPHVPYRNSKLTQVMQDSLGGNAKTLMIVNISPSECNLDETLTSLIYATRVKAITNNAQRNVESKEIAQLKEMVMKLKSGQTVEEVNF
;
A
#
# COMPACT_ATOMS: atom_id res chain seq x y z
N ALA A 1 -5.24 -11.52 -15.61
CA ALA A 1 -3.84 -11.90 -15.36
C ALA A 1 -3.67 -12.71 -14.07
N ILE A 2 -3.83 -12.14 -12.86
CA ILE A 2 -3.61 -12.86 -11.59
C ILE A 2 -4.43 -14.16 -11.53
N PHE A 3 -5.75 -14.05 -11.70
CA PHE A 3 -6.66 -15.20 -11.65
C PHE A 3 -6.48 -16.17 -12.82
N ASP A 4 -5.98 -15.72 -13.98
CA ASP A 4 -5.66 -16.61 -15.10
C ASP A 4 -4.46 -17.48 -14.76
N ILE A 5 -3.39 -16.90 -14.23
CA ILE A 5 -2.21 -17.64 -13.78
C ILE A 5 -2.58 -18.63 -12.65
N MET A 6 -3.46 -18.23 -11.73
CA MET A 6 -3.95 -19.13 -10.68
C MET A 6 -4.69 -20.33 -11.27
N ARG A 7 -5.60 -20.09 -12.23
CA ARG A 7 -6.35 -21.15 -12.91
C ARG A 7 -5.41 -22.11 -13.64
N ASP A 8 -4.43 -21.59 -14.36
CA ASP A 8 -3.44 -22.39 -15.09
C ASP A 8 -2.55 -23.24 -14.15
N ASN A 9 -2.44 -22.86 -12.88
CA ASN A 9 -1.62 -23.54 -11.87
C ASN A 9 -2.43 -24.25 -10.77
N GLY A 10 -3.77 -24.30 -10.89
CA GLY A 10 -4.67 -24.81 -9.85
C GLY A 10 -4.49 -26.29 -9.52
N SER A 11 -3.89 -27.09 -10.42
CA SER A 11 -3.57 -28.49 -10.13
C SER A 11 -2.33 -28.68 -9.26
N LYS A 12 -1.51 -27.64 -9.08
CA LYS A 12 -0.25 -27.67 -8.33
C LYS A 12 -0.30 -26.85 -7.04
N PHE A 13 -1.19 -25.86 -6.99
CA PHE A 13 -1.26 -24.91 -5.90
C PHE A 13 -2.70 -24.55 -5.55
N ASP A 14 -2.98 -24.45 -4.25
CA ASP A 14 -4.14 -23.73 -3.75
C ASP A 14 -3.78 -22.25 -3.61
N PHE A 15 -4.69 -21.36 -3.98
CA PHE A 15 -4.46 -19.93 -3.93
C PHE A 15 -5.51 -19.21 -3.10
N LYS A 16 -5.07 -18.13 -2.45
CA LYS A 16 -5.93 -17.17 -1.76
C LYS A 16 -5.52 -15.76 -2.17
N VAL A 17 -6.48 -14.95 -2.59
CA VAL A 17 -6.27 -13.55 -2.98
C VAL A 17 -7.04 -12.65 -2.03
N SER A 18 -6.36 -11.63 -1.52
CA SER A 18 -6.98 -10.59 -0.70
C SER A 18 -6.44 -9.22 -1.05
N ALA A 19 -7.21 -8.18 -0.79
CA ALA A 19 -6.84 -6.81 -1.12
C ALA A 19 -7.16 -5.84 0.02
N TYR A 20 -6.33 -4.81 0.16
CA TYR A 20 -6.62 -3.61 0.93
C TYR A 20 -6.43 -2.37 0.04
N MET A 21 -7.17 -1.30 0.33
CA MET A 21 -7.03 -0.02 -0.38
C MET A 21 -7.02 1.13 0.62
N LEU A 22 -6.01 1.98 0.51
CA LEU A 22 -5.79 3.10 1.40
C LEU A 22 -5.65 4.40 0.60
N GLU A 23 -6.15 5.48 1.18
CA GLU A 23 -5.84 6.83 0.76
C GLU A 23 -4.91 7.48 1.79
N LEU A 24 -3.81 8.04 1.33
CA LEU A 24 -2.90 8.83 2.15
C LEU A 24 -3.07 10.30 1.79
N TYR A 25 -3.63 11.07 2.72
CA TYR A 25 -3.83 12.50 2.56
C TYR A 25 -3.36 13.23 3.83
N ASN A 26 -2.52 14.25 3.67
CA ASN A 26 -1.98 15.05 4.77
C ASN A 26 -1.40 14.19 5.92
N ASP A 27 -0.57 13.19 5.56
CA ASP A 27 0.07 12.23 6.48
C ASP A 27 -0.90 11.35 7.32
N LYS A 28 -2.19 11.32 6.93
CA LYS A 28 -3.23 10.46 7.52
C LYS A 28 -3.61 9.36 6.54
N LEU A 29 -3.67 8.13 7.03
CA LEU A 29 -4.13 6.97 6.28
C LEU A 29 -5.61 6.75 6.53
N GLN A 30 -6.38 6.71 5.45
CA GLN A 30 -7.77 6.35 5.44
C GLN A 30 -7.94 5.00 4.76
N ASP A 31 -8.74 4.14 5.39
CA ASP A 31 -9.14 2.86 4.80
C ASP A 31 -10.34 3.07 3.86
N LEU A 32 -10.18 2.67 2.60
CA LEU A 32 -11.20 2.83 1.57
C LEU A 32 -12.13 1.62 1.45
N LEU A 33 -11.80 0.48 2.08
CA LEU A 33 -12.65 -0.71 2.10
C LEU A 33 -13.45 -0.86 3.39
N ALA A 34 -13.10 -0.09 4.43
CA ALA A 34 -13.83 -0.03 5.69
C ALA A 34 -15.29 0.36 5.49
N ASN A 35 -16.21 -0.38 6.12
CA ASN A 35 -17.64 -0.06 6.10
C ASN A 35 -17.89 1.29 6.81
N GLN A 36 -18.32 2.30 6.05
CA GLN A 36 -18.72 3.62 6.61
C GLN A 36 -20.06 3.59 7.36
N ALA A 37 -20.74 2.43 7.42
CA ALA A 37 -22.08 2.28 8.00
C ALA A 37 -22.17 2.47 9.53
N GLY A 38 -21.05 2.74 10.21
CA GLY A 38 -21.02 3.09 11.63
C GLY A 38 -21.22 4.58 11.94
N GLU A 39 -21.29 5.47 10.93
CA GLU A 39 -21.28 6.92 11.16
C GLU A 39 -22.65 7.61 11.07
N THR A 40 -23.72 6.92 10.64
CA THR A 40 -25.01 7.55 10.33
C THR A 40 -26.13 7.38 11.36
N HIS A 41 -25.89 6.82 12.54
CA HIS A 41 -26.90 6.83 13.61
C HIS A 41 -26.36 7.40 14.91
N ALA A 42 -27.02 8.48 15.35
CA ALA A 42 -26.87 9.07 16.66
C ALA A 42 -27.12 8.03 17.78
N GLN A 43 -26.46 8.28 18.93
CA GLN A 43 -26.77 7.84 20.30
C GLN A 43 -25.82 6.80 20.99
N THR A 44 -25.10 7.33 21.98
CA THR A 44 -24.94 6.81 23.36
C THR A 44 -24.37 5.40 23.61
N GLN A 45 -23.21 5.04 23.04
CA GLN A 45 -22.34 4.00 23.61
C GLN A 45 -20.87 4.43 23.61
N PRO A 46 -20.05 4.01 24.60
CA PRO A 46 -18.63 4.35 24.65
C PRO A 46 -17.94 3.81 23.39
N ARG A 47 -17.42 4.75 22.59
CA ARG A 47 -16.70 4.52 21.33
C ARG A 47 -15.75 3.33 21.45
N SER A 48 -15.95 2.31 20.61
CA SER A 48 -14.83 1.50 20.15
C SER A 48 -13.83 2.48 19.51
N PRO A 49 -12.52 2.45 19.85
CA PRO A 49 -11.57 3.38 19.30
C PRO A 49 -11.61 3.29 17.76
N ALA A 50 -11.66 4.45 17.10
CA ALA A 50 -11.58 4.51 15.64
C ALA A 50 -10.40 3.66 15.18
N ARG A 51 -10.68 2.68 14.32
CA ARG A 51 -9.70 1.67 13.88
C ARG A 51 -8.55 2.39 13.17
N ARG A 52 -7.45 2.63 13.90
CA ARG A 52 -6.31 3.40 13.40
C ARG A 52 -5.45 2.51 12.52
N VAL A 53 -5.25 2.93 11.27
CA VAL A 53 -4.33 2.26 10.35
C VAL A 53 -2.89 2.67 10.65
N GLU A 54 -2.03 1.69 10.88
CA GLU A 54 -0.60 1.88 11.12
C GLU A 54 0.24 1.07 10.15
N ILE A 55 1.32 1.67 9.65
CA ILE A 55 2.26 0.97 8.77
C ILE A 55 3.30 0.24 9.60
N LYS A 56 3.43 -1.07 9.39
CA LYS A 56 4.39 -1.93 10.07
C LYS A 56 5.16 -2.77 9.07
N ARG A 57 6.28 -3.32 9.53
CA ARG A 57 7.19 -4.17 8.75
C ARG A 57 7.35 -5.51 9.47
N ASN A 58 7.26 -6.60 8.73
CA ASN A 58 7.49 -7.93 9.28
C ASN A 58 8.99 -8.30 9.26
N ARG A 59 9.35 -9.45 9.85
CA ARG A 59 10.74 -9.94 9.90
C ARG A 59 11.36 -10.17 8.51
N LYS A 60 10.54 -10.46 7.49
CA LYS A 60 10.96 -10.65 6.09
C LYS A 60 11.08 -9.34 5.31
N GLY A 61 10.86 -8.22 5.99
CA GLY A 61 10.97 -6.89 5.43
C GLY A 61 9.78 -6.40 4.62
N VAL A 62 8.69 -7.17 4.56
CA VAL A 62 7.47 -6.77 3.86
C VAL A 62 6.69 -5.78 4.73
N VAL A 63 6.27 -4.68 4.12
CA VAL A 63 5.43 -3.65 4.75
C VAL A 63 3.96 -4.04 4.67
N PHE A 64 3.21 -3.84 5.75
CA PHE A 64 1.77 -4.08 5.82
C PHE A 64 1.05 -3.00 6.65
N ALA A 65 -0.22 -2.77 6.34
CA ALA A 65 -1.07 -1.82 7.03
C ALA A 65 -1.85 -2.52 8.15
N GLN A 66 -1.35 -2.46 9.38
CA GLN A 66 -2.08 -2.98 10.53
C GLN A 66 -3.33 -2.14 10.77
N GLY A 67 -4.45 -2.82 11.01
CA GLY A 67 -5.73 -2.17 11.26
C GLY A 67 -6.51 -1.86 9.99
N ALA A 68 -5.91 -1.96 8.79
CA ALA A 68 -6.68 -1.89 7.55
C ALA A 68 -7.59 -3.13 7.40
N GLU A 69 -8.76 -2.93 6.80
CA GLU A 69 -9.65 -3.98 6.34
C GLU A 69 -9.06 -4.62 5.09
N THR A 70 -9.03 -5.94 5.10
CA THR A 70 -8.54 -6.76 4.00
C THR A 70 -9.70 -7.64 3.57
N LYS A 71 -10.11 -7.52 2.30
CA LYS A 71 -11.22 -8.28 1.73
C LYS A 71 -10.69 -9.33 0.76
N GLU A 72 -11.26 -10.53 0.82
CA GLU A 72 -10.92 -11.62 -0.09
C GLU A 72 -11.63 -11.46 -1.42
N ALA A 73 -11.02 -11.94 -2.49
CA ALA A 73 -11.61 -11.97 -3.83
C ALA A 73 -11.31 -13.31 -4.49
N SER A 74 -12.35 -13.97 -4.99
CA SER A 74 -12.25 -15.29 -5.62
C SER A 74 -12.23 -15.22 -7.15
N SER A 75 -12.48 -14.04 -7.71
CA SER A 75 -12.55 -13.81 -9.15
C SER A 75 -12.03 -12.43 -9.55
N THR A 76 -11.73 -12.27 -10.84
CA THR A 76 -11.33 -10.97 -11.41
C THR A 76 -12.44 -9.93 -11.19
N GLN A 77 -13.69 -10.35 -11.32
CA GLN A 77 -14.88 -9.52 -11.14
C GLN A 77 -15.02 -9.05 -9.70
N GLU A 78 -14.82 -9.93 -8.70
CA GLU A 78 -14.84 -9.55 -7.29
C GLU A 78 -13.72 -8.58 -6.94
N LEU A 79 -12.49 -8.84 -7.40
CA LEU A 79 -11.36 -7.95 -7.14
C LEU A 79 -11.59 -6.57 -7.77
N TYR A 80 -12.17 -6.53 -8.98
CA TYR A 80 -12.52 -5.28 -9.64
C TYR A 80 -13.67 -4.56 -8.93
N ALA A 81 -14.67 -5.29 -8.42
CA ALA A 81 -15.76 -4.71 -7.63
C ALA A 81 -15.25 -4.07 -6.33
N LEU A 82 -14.29 -4.71 -5.65
CA LEU A 82 -13.61 -4.11 -4.49
C LEU A 82 -12.89 -2.81 -4.86
N PHE A 83 -12.22 -2.78 -6.02
CA PHE A 83 -11.58 -1.58 -6.54
C PHE A 83 -12.59 -0.46 -6.82
N GLN A 84 -13.70 -0.78 -7.50
CA GLN A 84 -14.77 0.19 -7.77
C GLN A 84 -15.40 0.74 -6.50
N GLN A 85 -15.66 -0.13 -5.51
CA GLN A 85 -16.17 0.28 -4.18
C GLN A 85 -15.22 1.28 -3.52
N ALA A 86 -13.92 0.98 -3.49
CA ALA A 86 -12.93 1.87 -2.88
C ALA A 86 -12.82 3.20 -3.63
N CYS A 87 -12.89 3.20 -4.96
CA CYS A 87 -12.92 4.44 -5.74
C CYS A 87 -14.16 5.29 -5.45
N ALA A 88 -15.33 4.67 -5.29
CA ALA A 88 -16.55 5.38 -4.89
C ALA A 88 -16.41 5.98 -3.48
N ASN A 89 -15.85 5.21 -2.53
CA ASN A 89 -15.59 5.69 -1.18
C ASN A 89 -14.58 6.85 -1.15
N ARG A 90 -13.53 6.79 -1.98
CA ARG A 90 -12.57 7.88 -2.18
C ARG A 90 -13.26 9.15 -2.68
N HIS A 91 -14.15 9.03 -3.67
CA HIS A 91 -14.89 10.18 -4.20
C HIS A 91 -15.79 10.83 -3.13
N ILE A 92 -16.52 10.03 -2.34
CA ILE A 92 -17.36 10.53 -1.25
C ILE A 92 -16.52 11.24 -0.18
N ALA A 93 -15.36 10.66 0.19
CA ALA A 93 -14.43 11.26 1.13
C ALA A 93 -13.89 12.61 0.62
N ALA A 94 -13.56 12.69 -0.67
CA ALA A 94 -13.13 13.91 -1.34
C ALA A 94 -14.18 15.03 -1.24
N THR A 95 -15.45 14.74 -1.54
CA THR A 95 -16.54 15.72 -1.44
C THR A 95 -16.78 16.16 0.00
N LYS A 96 -16.73 15.23 0.98
CA LYS A 96 -16.95 15.56 2.41
C LYS A 96 -15.82 16.39 3.01
N MET A 97 -14.58 16.16 2.58
CA MET A 97 -13.39 16.80 3.17
C MET A 97 -12.82 17.94 2.31
N ASN A 98 -13.46 18.32 1.20
CA ASN A 98 -12.92 19.21 0.18
C ASN A 98 -11.50 18.79 -0.28
N VAL A 99 -11.27 17.48 -0.36
CA VAL A 99 -9.98 16.92 -0.79
C VAL A 99 -9.98 16.79 -2.30
N GLU A 100 -8.97 17.37 -2.93
CA GLU A 100 -8.74 17.21 -4.36
C GLU A 100 -7.99 15.90 -4.61
N SER A 101 -8.42 15.07 -5.57
CA SER A 101 -7.77 13.76 -5.81
C SER A 101 -6.33 13.89 -6.31
N SER A 102 -5.95 15.03 -6.88
CA SER A 102 -4.57 15.38 -7.26
C SER A 102 -3.63 15.50 -6.05
N ARG A 103 -4.18 15.58 -4.84
CA ARG A 103 -3.49 15.91 -3.60
C ARG A 103 -3.37 14.75 -2.62
N SER A 104 -3.92 13.58 -2.94
CA SER A 104 -3.83 12.38 -2.13
C SER A 104 -3.14 11.26 -2.90
N HIS A 105 -2.48 10.36 -2.17
CA HIS A 105 -1.89 9.15 -2.75
C HIS A 105 -2.87 7.98 -2.56
N LEU A 106 -3.11 7.21 -3.60
CA LEU A 106 -3.89 5.98 -3.52
C LEU A 106 -2.95 4.77 -3.50
N ILE A 107 -3.15 3.89 -2.52
CA ILE A 107 -2.35 2.68 -2.32
C ILE A 107 -3.28 1.48 -2.39
N VAL A 108 -3.03 0.58 -3.33
CA VAL A 108 -3.74 -0.69 -3.48
C VAL A 108 -2.75 -1.82 -3.22
N GLY A 109 -3.02 -2.62 -2.19
CA GLY A 109 -2.24 -3.82 -1.89
C GLY A 109 -3.03 -5.07 -2.19
N ILE A 110 -2.56 -5.87 -3.15
CA ILE A 110 -3.12 -7.19 -3.47
C ILE A 110 -2.15 -8.24 -2.95
N MET A 111 -2.61 -9.07 -2.02
CA MET A 111 -1.87 -10.17 -1.43
C MET A 111 -2.31 -11.47 -2.09
N VAL A 112 -1.32 -12.26 -2.51
CA VAL A 112 -1.55 -13.58 -3.08
C VAL A 112 -0.80 -14.59 -2.23
N GLU A 113 -1.53 -15.49 -1.59
CA GLU A 113 -0.99 -16.65 -0.91
C GLU A 113 -1.15 -17.87 -1.82
N SER A 114 -0.11 -18.68 -1.93
CA SER A 114 -0.12 -19.93 -2.68
C SER A 114 0.43 -21.07 -1.83
N ARG A 115 -0.35 -22.12 -1.64
CA ARG A 115 0.08 -23.36 -0.98
C ARG A 115 0.41 -24.41 -2.04
N ASN A 116 1.62 -24.91 -2.03
CA ASN A 116 2.05 -25.98 -2.92
C ASN A 116 1.43 -27.32 -2.47
N LEU A 117 0.71 -28.00 -3.36
CA LEU A 117 -0.01 -29.23 -3.05
C LEU A 117 0.92 -30.44 -2.87
N THR A 118 2.13 -30.41 -3.42
CA THR A 118 3.09 -31.51 -3.34
C THR A 118 3.84 -31.53 -2.00
N ASN A 119 4.30 -30.38 -1.52
CA ASN A 119 5.14 -30.30 -0.33
C ASN A 119 4.53 -29.48 0.83
N GLY A 120 3.34 -28.91 0.63
CA GLY A 120 2.64 -28.10 1.63
C GLY A 120 3.27 -26.75 1.93
N SER A 121 4.33 -26.34 1.22
CA SER A 121 4.98 -25.03 1.44
C SER A 121 4.04 -23.89 1.04
N VAL A 122 4.09 -22.79 1.79
CA VAL A 122 3.27 -21.61 1.55
C VAL A 122 4.15 -20.47 1.09
N SER A 123 3.80 -19.87 -0.06
CA SER A 123 4.42 -18.65 -0.56
C SER A 123 3.46 -17.49 -0.46
N THR A 124 3.95 -16.31 -0.10
CA THR A 124 3.17 -15.08 -0.03
C THR A 124 3.79 -13.99 -0.90
N GLY A 125 2.99 -13.46 -1.83
CA GLY A 125 3.34 -12.33 -2.68
C GLY A 125 2.47 -11.12 -2.34
N LYS A 126 3.02 -9.92 -2.55
CA LYS A 126 2.27 -8.66 -2.48
C LYS A 126 2.53 -7.87 -3.75
N LEU A 127 1.47 -7.55 -4.48
CA LEU A 127 1.47 -6.56 -5.54
C LEU A 127 0.95 -5.25 -4.94
N SER A 128 1.79 -4.21 -4.96
CA SER A 128 1.42 -2.87 -4.51
C SER A 128 1.32 -1.95 -5.72
N LEU A 129 0.16 -1.34 -5.93
CA LEU A 129 -0.05 -0.28 -6.91
C LEU A 129 -0.19 1.03 -6.15
N VAL A 130 0.65 2.01 -6.47
CA VAL A 130 0.66 3.30 -5.80
C VAL A 130 0.51 4.39 -6.83
N ASP A 131 -0.57 5.14 -6.72
CA ASP A 131 -0.86 6.34 -7.50
C ASP A 131 -0.53 7.55 -6.61
N LEU A 132 0.50 8.30 -7.02
CA LEU A 132 1.06 9.38 -6.23
C LEU A 132 0.33 10.69 -6.52
N ALA A 133 0.25 11.55 -5.50
CA ALA A 133 -0.18 12.93 -5.67
C ALA A 133 0.72 13.67 -6.67
N GLY A 134 0.20 14.79 -7.21
CA GLY A 134 0.91 15.65 -8.15
C GLY A 134 2.27 16.09 -7.63
N SER A 135 3.29 16.04 -8.50
CA SER A 135 4.67 16.43 -8.18
C SER A 135 4.94 17.93 -8.34
N GLU A 136 3.96 18.68 -8.82
CA GLU A 136 4.06 20.11 -9.05
C GLU A 136 4.21 20.90 -7.75
N ARG A 137 5.02 21.96 -7.83
CA ARG A 137 5.32 22.79 -6.65
C ARG A 137 4.13 23.72 -6.32
N ALA A 138 3.81 23.80 -5.03
CA ALA A 138 2.79 24.68 -4.47
C ALA A 138 2.95 26.16 -4.86
N ALA A 139 4.18 26.62 -5.10
CA ALA A 139 4.48 28.03 -5.41
C ALA A 139 3.85 28.50 -6.74
N LYS A 140 3.52 27.60 -7.67
CA LYS A 140 2.89 27.95 -8.95
C LYS A 140 1.35 28.04 -8.87
N THR A 141 0.72 27.61 -7.77
CA THR A 141 -0.73 27.43 -7.72
C THR A 141 -1.52 28.65 -7.23
N GLY A 142 -0.87 29.75 -6.86
CA GLY A 142 -1.55 30.99 -6.40
C GLY A 142 -2.45 30.80 -5.18
N ALA A 143 -2.22 29.72 -4.41
CA ALA A 143 -3.07 29.24 -3.34
C ALA A 143 -3.12 30.18 -2.13
N LYS A 144 -4.31 30.34 -1.51
CA LYS A 144 -4.50 31.11 -0.26
C LYS A 144 -3.99 30.32 0.96
N ASP A 145 -3.71 30.97 2.10
CA ASP A 145 -3.02 30.41 3.29
C ASP A 145 -3.39 28.96 3.71
N HIS A 146 -4.67 28.57 3.69
CA HIS A 146 -5.09 27.20 4.03
C HIS A 146 -4.66 26.17 2.98
N GLN A 147 -4.85 26.51 1.70
CA GLN A 147 -4.37 25.71 0.57
C GLN A 147 -2.83 25.66 0.53
N LEU A 148 -2.16 26.68 1.05
CA LEU A 148 -0.70 26.74 1.16
C LEU A 148 -0.16 25.76 2.22
N LYS A 149 -0.81 25.67 3.40
CA LYS A 149 -0.49 24.64 4.42
C LYS A 149 -0.72 23.21 3.89
N GLU A 150 -1.79 23.01 3.15
CA GLU A 150 -2.13 21.72 2.53
C GLU A 150 -1.13 21.34 1.43
N ALA A 151 -0.83 22.27 0.52
CA ALA A 151 0.15 22.09 -0.54
C ALA A 151 1.56 21.82 0.02
N ASN A 152 1.90 22.42 1.17
CA ASN A 152 3.13 22.11 1.91
C ASN A 152 3.14 20.67 2.47
N SER A 153 2.00 20.17 2.98
CA SER A 153 1.90 18.79 3.47
C SER A 153 2.00 17.74 2.36
N ILE A 154 1.46 18.01 1.17
CA ILE A 154 1.56 17.12 0.01
C ILE A 154 3.00 17.07 -0.46
N ASN A 155 3.59 18.25 -0.67
CA ASN A 155 5.00 18.38 -1.03
C ASN A 155 5.92 17.77 0.03
N LYS A 156 5.56 17.77 1.31
CA LYS A 156 6.32 17.08 2.36
C LYS A 156 6.44 15.58 2.09
N SER A 157 5.35 14.91 1.67
CA SER A 157 5.38 13.47 1.41
C SER A 157 6.27 13.11 0.20
N LEU A 158 6.21 13.89 -0.88
CA LEU A 158 7.04 13.71 -2.08
C LEU A 158 8.50 14.16 -1.87
N SER A 159 8.71 15.21 -1.07
CA SER A 159 10.05 15.65 -0.65
C SER A 159 10.73 14.57 0.18
N ALA A 160 10.02 13.98 1.16
CA ALA A 160 10.53 12.87 1.95
C ALA A 160 10.84 11.64 1.07
N LEU A 161 10.05 11.39 0.02
CA LEU A 161 10.35 10.35 -0.96
C LEU A 161 11.63 10.68 -1.73
N GLY A 162 11.82 11.94 -2.13
CA GLY A 162 13.06 12.42 -2.74
C GLY A 162 14.29 12.29 -1.84
N ASP A 163 14.15 12.53 -0.54
CA ASP A 163 15.22 12.34 0.45
C ASP A 163 15.60 10.86 0.58
N VAL A 164 14.61 9.97 0.62
CA VAL A 164 14.82 8.51 0.64
C VAL A 164 15.55 8.05 -0.62
N ILE A 165 15.11 8.50 -1.79
CA ILE A 165 15.76 8.16 -3.07
C ILE A 165 17.20 8.67 -3.11
N SER A 166 17.42 9.91 -2.67
CA SER A 166 18.76 10.51 -2.66
C SER A 166 19.68 9.73 -1.73
N ALA A 167 19.21 9.39 -0.51
CA ALA A 167 19.96 8.58 0.44
C ALA A 167 20.29 7.18 -0.09
N LEU A 168 19.34 6.51 -0.76
CA LEU A 168 19.56 5.20 -1.36
C LEU A 168 20.52 5.26 -2.56
N SER A 169 20.38 6.27 -3.42
CA SER A 169 21.25 6.43 -4.60
C SER A 169 22.70 6.75 -4.23
N ALA A 170 22.91 7.35 -3.05
CA ALA A 170 24.23 7.66 -2.50
C ALA A 170 24.74 6.59 -1.52
N ASP A 171 24.03 5.45 -1.40
CA ASP A 171 24.33 4.34 -0.49
C ASP A 171 24.60 4.80 0.97
N LEU A 172 23.78 5.73 1.45
CA LEU A 172 23.93 6.26 2.81
C LEU A 172 23.48 5.22 3.84
N PRO A 173 24.18 5.09 4.99
CA PRO A 173 23.81 4.13 6.04
C PRO A 173 22.42 4.34 6.64
N HIS A 174 21.97 5.60 6.69
CA HIS A 174 20.67 5.97 7.23
C HIS A 174 19.75 6.48 6.13
N VAL A 175 18.62 5.79 5.93
CA VAL A 175 17.59 6.17 4.98
C VAL A 175 16.34 6.67 5.72
N PRO A 176 15.87 7.90 5.48
CA PRO A 176 14.85 8.57 6.30
C PRO A 176 13.40 8.16 6.00
N TYR A 177 13.10 6.85 5.99
CA TYR A 177 11.74 6.35 5.74
C TYR A 177 10.69 6.86 6.73
N ARG A 178 11.09 7.36 7.91
CA ARG A 178 10.15 7.83 8.94
C ARG A 178 9.63 9.24 8.68
N ASN A 179 10.19 9.97 7.71
CA ASN A 179 9.84 11.38 7.45
C ASN A 179 8.42 11.56 6.90
N SER A 180 7.80 10.52 6.33
CA SER A 180 6.38 10.53 5.95
C SER A 180 5.76 9.13 6.05
N LYS A 181 4.44 9.04 6.11
CA LYS A 181 3.74 7.76 5.99
C LYS A 181 3.90 7.14 4.59
N LEU A 182 4.05 7.95 3.56
CA LEU A 182 4.29 7.48 2.19
C LEU A 182 5.59 6.67 2.12
N THR A 183 6.68 7.21 2.66
CA THR A 183 7.98 6.51 2.65
C THR A 183 7.99 5.29 3.57
N GLN A 184 7.19 5.27 4.63
CA GLN A 184 6.96 4.05 5.43
C GLN A 184 6.23 2.96 4.62
N VAL A 185 5.19 3.34 3.86
CA VAL A 185 4.47 2.41 2.98
C VAL A 185 5.39 1.84 1.91
N MET A 186 6.22 2.70 1.31
CA MET A 186 7.10 2.36 0.19
C MET A 186 8.45 1.74 0.62
N GLN A 187 8.66 1.52 1.92
CA GLN A 187 9.95 1.12 2.47
C GLN A 187 10.44 -0.25 1.97
N ASP A 188 9.54 -1.17 1.62
CA ASP A 188 9.95 -2.43 0.98
C ASP A 188 10.23 -2.27 -0.52
N SER A 189 9.63 -1.27 -1.14
CA SER A 189 9.68 -1.00 -2.57
C SER A 189 10.89 -0.17 -2.99
N LEU A 190 11.47 0.61 -2.08
CA LEU A 190 12.70 1.37 -2.32
C LEU A 190 13.79 0.85 -1.38
N GLY A 191 14.86 0.26 -1.90
CA GLY A 191 15.96 -0.31 -1.10
C GLY A 191 15.59 -1.53 -0.26
N GLY A 192 14.47 -2.19 -0.55
CA GLY A 192 13.91 -3.27 0.28
C GLY A 192 13.73 -4.59 -0.45
N ASN A 193 12.82 -5.43 0.08
CA ASN A 193 12.46 -6.73 -0.47
C ASN A 193 11.23 -6.60 -1.39
N ALA A 194 11.43 -6.05 -2.58
CA ALA A 194 10.40 -5.96 -3.61
C ALA A 194 11.01 -5.83 -5.00
N LYS A 195 10.26 -6.28 -6.02
CA LYS A 195 10.51 -5.90 -7.41
C LYS A 195 9.72 -4.64 -7.70
N THR A 196 10.41 -3.55 -8.00
CA THR A 196 9.80 -2.22 -8.13
C THR A 196 9.90 -1.72 -9.56
N LEU A 197 8.76 -1.23 -10.06
CA LEU A 197 8.65 -0.54 -11.33
C LEU A 197 8.10 0.86 -11.04
N MET A 198 8.81 1.90 -11.49
CA MET A 198 8.32 3.27 -11.46
C MET A 198 7.86 3.66 -12.87
N ILE A 199 6.66 4.19 -12.98
CA ILE A 199 6.15 4.82 -14.20
C ILE A 199 6.20 6.32 -13.98
N VAL A 200 6.83 7.04 -14.90
CA VAL A 200 6.96 8.50 -14.84
C VAL A 200 6.12 9.10 -15.95
N ASN A 201 5.02 9.73 -15.56
CA ASN A 201 4.11 10.41 -16.47
C ASN A 201 4.58 11.85 -16.67
N ILE A 202 4.76 12.25 -17.92
CA ILE A 202 5.23 13.58 -18.31
C ILE A 202 4.29 14.19 -19.35
N SER A 203 4.32 15.52 -19.47
CA SER A 203 3.57 16.26 -20.47
C SER A 203 4.54 16.78 -21.54
N PRO A 204 4.26 16.58 -22.85
CA PRO A 204 5.13 17.09 -23.92
C PRO A 204 4.99 18.60 -24.17
N SER A 205 4.06 19.27 -23.49
CA SER A 205 3.77 20.68 -23.70
C SER A 205 4.88 21.58 -23.16
N GLU A 206 5.21 22.63 -23.91
CA GLU A 206 6.27 23.60 -23.55
C GLU A 206 6.00 24.29 -22.20
N CYS A 207 4.73 24.59 -21.88
CA CYS A 207 4.35 25.18 -20.60
C CYS A 207 4.66 24.30 -19.38
N ASN A 208 4.92 22.99 -19.58
CA ASN A 208 5.23 22.01 -18.54
C ASN A 208 6.70 21.54 -18.57
N LEU A 209 7.57 22.22 -19.33
CA LEU A 209 8.96 21.80 -19.52
C LEU A 209 9.72 21.64 -18.19
N ASP A 210 9.57 22.61 -17.27
CA ASP A 210 10.25 22.60 -15.97
C ASP A 210 9.86 21.40 -15.09
N GLU A 211 8.56 21.09 -15.04
CA GLU A 211 8.05 19.96 -14.25
C GLU A 211 8.48 18.64 -14.89
N THR A 212 8.41 18.54 -16.23
CA THR A 212 8.88 17.38 -16.99
C THR A 212 10.35 17.10 -16.74
N LEU A 213 11.21 18.13 -16.79
CA LEU A 213 12.64 18.00 -16.49
C LEU A 213 12.85 17.52 -15.05
N THR A 214 12.11 18.09 -14.09
CA THR A 214 12.19 17.69 -12.68
C THR A 214 11.81 16.21 -12.50
N SER A 215 10.71 15.77 -13.11
CA SER A 215 10.26 14.37 -13.06
C SER A 215 11.27 13.40 -13.68
N LEU A 216 11.92 13.78 -14.80
CA LEU A 216 12.95 12.95 -15.44
C LEU A 216 14.23 12.86 -14.62
N ILE A 217 14.67 13.95 -13.99
CA ILE A 217 15.81 13.94 -13.06
C ILE A 217 15.51 13.01 -11.88
N TYR A 218 14.30 13.10 -11.34
CA TYR A 218 13.84 12.24 -10.26
C TYR A 218 13.86 10.76 -10.66
N ALA A 219 13.32 10.43 -11.83
CA ALA A 219 13.33 9.08 -12.40
C ALA A 219 14.75 8.51 -12.54
N THR A 220 15.69 9.35 -12.99
CA THR A 220 17.09 8.98 -13.19
C THR A 220 17.75 8.57 -11.88
N ARG A 221 17.43 9.26 -10.78
CA ARG A 221 17.93 8.89 -9.44
C ARG A 221 17.31 7.59 -8.95
N VAL A 222 16.00 7.40 -9.15
CA VAL A 222 15.31 6.14 -8.79
C VAL A 222 15.92 4.95 -9.51
N LYS A 223 16.30 5.11 -10.79
CA LYS A 223 16.95 4.07 -11.59
C LYS A 223 18.25 3.54 -10.97
N ALA A 224 18.96 4.35 -10.18
CA ALA A 224 20.20 3.93 -9.52
C ALA A 224 19.97 3.07 -8.26
N ILE A 225 18.74 2.99 -7.76
CA ILE A 225 18.41 2.22 -6.55
C ILE A 225 18.34 0.73 -6.88
N THR A 226 19.05 -0.09 -6.10
CA THR A 226 18.99 -1.55 -6.18
C THR A 226 18.21 -2.13 -5.01
N ASN A 227 17.23 -2.97 -5.31
CA ASN A 227 16.49 -3.75 -4.31
C ASN A 227 17.06 -5.16 -4.17
N ASN A 228 16.87 -5.77 -2.99
CA ASN A 228 17.19 -7.17 -2.74
C ASN A 228 15.89 -7.99 -2.63
N ALA A 229 15.33 -8.36 -3.78
CA ALA A 229 14.08 -9.09 -3.85
C ALA A 229 14.28 -10.59 -3.57
N GLN A 230 13.64 -11.09 -2.52
CA GLN A 230 13.65 -12.47 -2.06
C GLN A 230 12.24 -13.05 -2.02
N ARG A 231 12.09 -14.32 -2.40
CA ARG A 231 10.80 -15.00 -2.36
C ARG A 231 10.40 -15.29 -0.92
N ASN A 232 9.21 -14.87 -0.51
CA ASN A 232 8.67 -15.20 0.81
C ASN A 232 8.04 -16.59 0.79
N VAL A 233 8.82 -17.61 1.13
CA VAL A 233 8.36 -19.00 1.29
C VAL A 233 8.46 -19.41 2.74
N GLU A 234 7.54 -20.27 3.17
CA GLU A 234 7.49 -20.90 4.48
C GLU A 234 7.27 -22.39 4.30
N SER A 235 7.91 -23.20 5.15
CA SER A 235 7.66 -24.64 5.16
C SER A 235 6.26 -24.94 5.68
N LYS A 236 5.79 -26.16 5.44
CA LYS A 236 4.47 -26.63 5.89
C LYS A 236 4.32 -26.47 7.40
N GLU A 237 5.35 -26.84 8.16
CA GLU A 237 5.36 -26.82 9.63
C GLU A 237 5.25 -25.38 10.14
N ILE A 238 6.01 -24.45 9.57
CA ILE A 238 5.97 -23.03 9.95
C ILE A 238 4.59 -22.43 9.66
N ALA A 239 4.01 -22.77 8.50
CA ALA A 239 2.68 -22.30 8.12
C ALA A 239 1.59 -22.82 9.08
N GLN A 240 1.62 -24.11 9.41
CA GLN A 240 0.69 -24.73 10.36
C GLN A 240 0.81 -24.13 11.77
N LEU A 241 2.04 -23.93 12.27
CA LEU A 241 2.28 -23.31 13.57
C LEU A 241 1.73 -21.88 13.61
N LYS A 242 1.90 -21.10 12.55
CA LYS A 242 1.33 -19.74 12.47
C LYS A 242 -0.20 -19.75 12.46
N GLU A 243 -0.81 -20.70 11.75
CA GLU A 243 -2.25 -20.86 11.71
C GLU A 243 -2.80 -21.20 13.10
N MET A 244 -2.16 -22.12 13.83
CA MET A 244 -2.51 -22.43 15.22
C MET A 244 -2.34 -21.21 16.13
N VAL A 245 -1.23 -20.48 16.02
CA VAL A 245 -1.01 -19.25 16.80
C VAL A 245 -2.09 -18.20 16.51
N MET A 246 -2.54 -18.07 15.25
CA MET A 246 -3.66 -17.18 14.90
C MET A 246 -4.98 -17.65 15.52
N LYS A 247 -5.31 -18.94 15.42
CA LYS A 247 -6.53 -19.52 16.02
C LYS A 247 -6.56 -19.30 17.53
N LEU A 248 -5.47 -19.60 18.22
CA LEU A 248 -5.32 -19.36 19.67
C LEU A 248 -5.47 -17.88 20.03
N LYS A 249 -4.84 -16.98 19.28
CA LYS A 249 -4.98 -15.52 19.50
C LYS A 249 -6.40 -15.00 19.25
N SER A 250 -7.17 -15.67 18.41
CA SER A 250 -8.57 -15.35 18.14
C SER A 250 -9.55 -16.01 19.13
N GLY A 251 -9.05 -16.75 20.13
CA GLY A 251 -9.89 -17.43 21.12
C GLY A 251 -10.56 -18.71 20.60
N GLN A 252 -10.12 -19.25 19.46
CA GLN A 252 -10.61 -20.51 18.92
C GLN A 252 -9.81 -21.69 19.52
N THR A 253 -10.50 -22.80 19.79
CA THR A 253 -9.89 -24.06 20.22
C THR A 253 -9.11 -24.69 19.08
N VAL A 254 -7.88 -25.11 19.34
CA VAL A 254 -7.06 -25.86 18.39
C VAL A 254 -7.20 -27.33 18.73
N GLU A 255 -7.62 -28.16 17.77
CA GLU A 255 -7.59 -29.62 17.92
C GLU A 255 -6.14 -30.11 17.99
N GLU A 256 -5.82 -31.00 18.92
CA GLU A 256 -4.49 -31.60 19.04
C GLU A 256 -4.16 -32.37 17.76
N VAL A 257 -3.17 -31.89 17.02
CA VAL A 257 -2.62 -32.61 15.88
C VAL A 257 -1.60 -33.61 16.43
N ASN A 258 -1.95 -34.89 16.46
CA ASN A 258 -1.01 -35.96 16.77
C ASN A 258 0.08 -36.01 15.70
N PHE A 259 1.34 -35.92 16.14
CA PHE A 259 2.56 -35.97 15.32
C PHE A 259 2.82 -37.37 14.76
#